data_AF-A0A5C3NDR9-F1
#
_entry.id   AF-A0A5C3NDR9-F1
#
_cell.length_a   1.000
_cell.length_b   1.000
_cell.length_c   1.000
_cell.angle_alpha   90.00
_cell.angle_beta   90.00
_cell.angle_gamma   90.00
#
_symmetry.space_group_name_H-M   'P 1'
#
loop_
_entity.id
_entity.type
_entity.pdbx_description
1 polymer ?
#
loop_
_entity_poly.entity_id
_entity_poly.type
_entity_poly.pdbx_seq_one_letter_code
_entity_poly.pdbx_strand_id
1 'polypeptide(L)'
;MPEPLSFADVCLGPYERARAMVGKLPDLKRDTVPLDECCPICLLNFGSFYEEQAIAVTEAKEADIEEGAAGKGVTKLVGCGHLFCRKE
;
A
#
# COMPACT_ATOMS: atom_id res chain seq x y z
N MET A 1 -10.78 -19.87 5.12
CA MET A 1 -11.73 -20.01 4.00
C MET A 1 -11.73 -18.69 3.26
N PRO A 2 -11.33 -18.61 1.99
CA PRO A 2 -11.49 -17.37 1.24
C PRO A 2 -12.99 -17.05 1.14
N GLU A 3 -13.35 -15.80 1.41
CA GLU A 3 -14.73 -15.34 1.25
C GLU A 3 -15.16 -15.46 -0.22
N PRO A 4 -16.42 -15.83 -0.50
CA PRO A 4 -16.91 -15.90 -1.87
C PRO A 4 -16.84 -14.51 -2.51
N LEU A 5 -16.27 -14.45 -3.72
CA LEU A 5 -16.22 -13.22 -4.52
C LEU A 5 -17.66 -12.72 -4.75
N SER A 6 -17.86 -11.42 -4.56
CA SER A 6 -19.18 -10.83 -4.79
C SER A 6 -19.52 -10.87 -6.29
N PHE A 7 -20.81 -10.85 -6.64
CA PHE A 7 -21.21 -10.80 -8.04
C PHE A 7 -20.62 -9.59 -8.78
N ALA A 8 -20.41 -8.47 -8.09
CA ALA A 8 -19.76 -7.28 -8.63
C ALA A 8 -18.29 -7.55 -9.02
N ASP A 9 -17.56 -8.38 -8.27
CA ASP A 9 -16.16 -8.72 -8.56
C ASP A 9 -16.03 -9.63 -9.80
N VAL A 10 -17.08 -10.38 -10.15
CA VAL A 10 -17.09 -11.31 -11.30
C VAL A 10 -17.15 -10.56 -12.63
N CYS A 11 -17.85 -9.42 -12.68
CA CYS A 11 -17.99 -8.60 -13.88
C CYS A 11 -16.75 -7.72 -14.18
N LEU A 12 -15.82 -7.61 -13.23
CA LEU A 12 -14.59 -6.83 -13.40
C LEU A 12 -13.59 -7.54 -14.32
N GLY A 13 -12.88 -6.77 -15.14
CA GLY A 13 -11.75 -7.26 -15.92
C GLY A 13 -10.59 -7.73 -15.02
N PRO A 14 -9.65 -8.54 -15.54
CA PRO A 14 -8.53 -9.07 -14.74
C PRO A 14 -7.73 -7.98 -14.00
N TYR A 15 -7.51 -6.84 -14.66
CA TYR A 15 -6.80 -5.71 -14.08
C TYR A 15 -7.58 -5.05 -12.94
N GLU A 16 -8.88 -4.82 -13.12
CA GLU A 16 -9.73 -4.19 -12.12
C GLU A 16 -9.88 -5.07 -10.88
N ARG A 17 -9.97 -6.39 -11.06
CA ARG A 17 -9.94 -7.35 -9.94
C ARG A 17 -8.63 -7.28 -9.17
N ALA A 18 -7.49 -7.26 -9.87
CA ALA A 18 -6.18 -7.14 -9.22
C ALA A 18 -6.07 -5.84 -8.43
N ARG A 19 -6.49 -4.71 -9.02
CA ARG A 19 -6.52 -3.40 -8.37
C ARG A 19 -7.40 -3.40 -7.11
N ALA A 20 -8.61 -3.95 -7.19
CA ALA A 20 -9.51 -4.06 -6.05
C ALA A 20 -8.92 -4.91 -4.91
N MET A 21 -8.24 -6.01 -5.24
CA MET A 21 -7.59 -6.88 -4.25
C MET A 21 -6.38 -6.21 -3.60
N VAL A 22 -5.53 -5.52 -4.37
CA VAL A 22 -4.38 -4.77 -3.83
C VAL A 22 -4.85 -3.62 -2.92
N GLY A 23 -5.97 -2.97 -3.26
CA GLY A 23 -6.57 -1.92 -2.42
C GLY A 23 -7.02 -2.42 -1.04
N LYS A 24 -7.45 -3.68 -0.92
CA LYS A 24 -7.91 -4.29 0.35
C LYS A 24 -6.77 -4.75 1.27
N LEU A 25 -5.51 -4.70 0.82
CA LEU A 25 -4.38 -5.10 1.65
C LEU A 25 -4.22 -4.17 2.87
N PRO A 26 -3.67 -4.67 4.00
CA PRO A 26 -3.51 -3.89 5.24
C PRO A 26 -2.36 -2.90 5.14
N ASP A 27 -2.60 -1.64 5.51
CA ASP A 27 -1.54 -0.62 5.53
C ASP A 27 -0.78 -0.67 6.86
N LEU A 28 0.54 -0.75 6.77
CA LEU A 28 1.42 -0.88 7.91
C LEU A 28 1.92 0.49 8.35
N LYS A 29 1.83 0.73 9.66
CA LYS A 29 2.42 1.91 10.27
C LYS A 29 3.94 1.83 10.17
N ARG A 30 4.58 2.99 9.99
CA ARG A 30 6.03 3.13 9.85
C ARG A 30 6.82 2.39 10.95
N ASP A 31 6.32 2.41 12.18
CA ASP A 31 6.98 1.76 13.34
C ASP A 31 7.05 0.23 13.22
N THR A 32 6.24 -0.37 12.36
CA THR A 32 6.18 -1.82 12.13
C THR A 32 6.95 -2.27 10.90
N VAL A 33 7.54 -1.32 10.15
CA VAL A 33 8.24 -1.58 8.89
C VAL A 33 9.76 -1.45 9.10
N PRO A 34 10.56 -2.46 8.74
CA PRO A 34 12.02 -2.35 8.75
C PRO A 34 12.46 -1.35 7.66
N LEU A 35 12.99 -0.21 8.06
CA LEU A 35 13.32 0.90 7.15
C LEU A 35 14.53 0.61 6.24
N ASP A 36 15.37 -0.29 6.70
CA ASP A 36 16.58 -0.82 6.04
C ASP A 36 16.28 -1.90 4.99
N GLU A 37 15.07 -2.47 4.97
CA GLU A 37 14.63 -3.35 3.89
C GLU A 37 14.18 -2.55 2.66
N CYS A 38 14.27 -3.21 1.50
CA CYS A 38 13.83 -2.66 0.22
C CYS A 38 12.56 -3.32 -0.27
N CYS A 39 11.71 -2.53 -0.92
CA CYS A 39 10.59 -3.06 -1.69
C CYS A 39 11.13 -3.89 -2.86
N PRO A 40 10.75 -5.17 -3.01
CA PRO A 40 11.27 -6.04 -4.07
C PRO A 40 10.76 -5.67 -5.47
N ILE A 41 9.79 -4.75 -5.57
CA ILE A 41 9.20 -4.31 -6.84
C ILE A 41 9.94 -3.09 -7.39
N CYS A 42 10.11 -2.03 -6.59
CA CYS A 42 10.72 -0.77 -7.01
C CYS A 42 12.17 -0.61 -6.56
N LEU A 43 12.68 -1.52 -5.72
CA LEU A 43 14.04 -1.56 -5.19
C LEU A 43 14.44 -0.34 -4.33
N LEU A 44 13.47 0.47 -3.92
CA LEU A 44 13.66 1.54 -2.96
C LEU A 44 13.57 1.00 -1.54
N ASN A 45 14.41 1.53 -0.65
CA ASN A 45 14.30 1.26 0.78
C ASN A 45 12.99 1.86 1.33
N PHE A 46 12.46 1.27 2.40
CA PHE A 46 11.25 1.82 3.03
C PHE A 46 11.53 3.16 3.74
N GLY A 47 12.77 3.38 4.19
CA GLY A 47 13.22 4.67 4.74
C GLY A 47 12.98 5.85 3.79
N SER A 48 13.56 5.80 2.58
CA SER A 48 13.42 6.87 1.58
C SER A 48 12.00 6.95 1.02
N PHE A 49 11.26 5.85 0.96
CA PHE A 49 9.83 5.89 0.61
C PHE A 49 9.03 6.79 1.58
N TYR A 50 9.24 6.64 2.89
CA TYR A 50 8.57 7.49 3.88
C TYR A 50 9.10 8.93 3.90
N GLU A 51 10.36 9.16 3.56
CA GLU A 51 10.93 10.51 3.40
C GLU A 51 10.31 11.24 2.19
N GLU A 52 10.21 10.57 1.03
CA GLU A 52 9.53 11.09 -0.16
C GLU A 52 8.06 11.43 0.15
N GLN A 53 7.38 10.56 0.92
CA GLN A 53 6.00 10.81 1.35
C GLN A 53 5.89 12.00 2.29
N ALA A 54 6.81 12.15 3.25
CA ALA A 54 6.82 13.27 4.18
C ALA A 54 7.03 14.60 3.45
N ILE A 55 7.95 14.65 2.47
CA ILE A 55 8.22 15.84 1.65
C ILE A 55 6.95 16.24 0.87
N ALA A 56 6.31 15.27 0.20
CA ALA A 56 5.08 15.49 -0.55
C ALA A 56 3.91 16.00 0.34
N VAL A 57 3.83 15.53 1.59
CA VAL A 57 2.82 16.00 2.57
C VAL A 57 3.12 17.41 3.07
N THR A 58 4.40 17.76 3.29
CA THR A 58 4.76 19.14 3.65
C THR A 58 4.49 20.15 2.54
N GLU A 59 4.55 19.74 1.28
CA GLU A 59 4.15 20.58 0.14
C GLU A 59 2.61 20.65 -0.04
N ALA A 60 1.87 19.66 0.45
CA ALA A 60 0.40 19.59 0.39
C ALA A 60 -0.31 20.18 1.63
N LYS A 61 0.43 20.86 2.51
CA LYS A 61 0.00 21.25 3.86
C LYS A 61 -0.93 22.48 3.88
N GLU A 62 -2.08 22.35 3.23
CA GLU A 62 -3.30 23.15 3.50
C GLU A 62 -4.56 22.30 3.65
N ALA A 63 -4.50 20.96 3.53
CA ALA A 63 -5.66 20.10 3.75
C ALA A 63 -5.34 18.95 4.70
N ASP A 64 -5.90 19.06 5.91
CA ASP A 64 -6.29 18.01 6.86
C ASP A 64 -6.02 16.56 6.38
N ILE A 65 -4.95 15.92 6.90
CA ILE A 65 -4.65 14.51 6.64
C ILE A 65 -4.84 13.73 7.94
N GLU A 66 -6.07 13.26 8.16
CA GLU A 66 -6.30 12.05 8.92
C GLU A 66 -5.57 10.87 8.24
N GLU A 67 -5.03 9.98 9.08
CA GLU A 67 -4.48 8.67 8.71
C GLU A 67 -5.40 7.93 7.73
N GLY A 68 -5.10 7.95 6.43
CA GLY A 68 -5.91 7.20 5.46
C GLY A 68 -5.90 7.70 4.03
N ALA A 69 -4.77 8.19 3.51
CA ALA A 69 -4.63 8.38 2.07
C ALA A 69 -4.66 7.00 1.38
N ALA A 70 -5.85 6.56 1.00
CA ALA A 70 -6.14 5.30 0.33
C ALA A 70 -5.36 5.19 -1.00
N GLY A 71 -4.09 4.76 -0.93
CA GLY A 71 -3.27 4.58 -2.11
C GLY A 71 -1.76 4.52 -1.86
N LYS A 72 -1.23 5.18 -0.83
CA LYS A 72 0.23 5.25 -0.59
C LYS A 72 0.60 4.75 0.81
N GLY A 73 1.28 3.61 0.87
CA GLY A 73 1.67 2.98 2.13
C GLY A 73 2.51 1.73 1.94
N VAL A 74 2.76 0.97 3.01
CA VAL A 74 3.52 -0.29 2.97
C VAL A 74 2.61 -1.41 3.43
N THR A 75 2.62 -2.55 2.76
CA THR A 75 1.79 -3.69 3.12
C THR A 75 2.59 -4.97 3.23
N LYS A 76 2.08 -5.90 4.03
CA LYS A 76 2.62 -7.25 4.21
C LYS A 76 1.62 -8.30 3.78
N LEU A 77 2.07 -9.29 3.00
CA LEU A 77 1.27 -10.45 2.65
C LEU A 77 1.29 -11.48 3.78
N VAL A 78 0.11 -11.89 4.23
CA VAL A 78 -0.05 -12.86 5.33
C VAL A 78 0.47 -14.26 4.95
N GLY A 79 0.45 -14.62 3.65
CA GLY A 79 0.86 -15.96 3.18
C GLY A 79 2.37 -16.17 3.03
N CYS A 80 3.11 -15.14 2.59
CA CYS A 80 4.55 -15.24 2.31
C CYS A 80 5.41 -14.23 3.07
N GLY A 81 4.80 -13.34 3.85
CA GLY A 81 5.49 -12.37 4.70
C GLY A 81 6.15 -11.20 3.97
N HIS A 82 6.16 -11.19 2.63
CA HIS A 82 6.79 -10.14 1.85
C HIS A 82 6.14 -8.77 2.04
N LEU A 83 7.00 -7.75 2.14
CA LEU A 83 6.66 -6.35 2.28
C LEU A 83 6.81 -5.62 0.95
N PHE A 84 5.91 -4.69 0.65
CA PHE A 84 6.01 -3.84 -0.55
C PHE A 84 5.32 -2.50 -0.35
N CYS A 85 5.85 -1.48 -1.03
CA CYS A 85 5.22 -0.17 -1.10
C CYS A 85 4.04 -0.21 -2.09
N ARG A 86 2.98 0.51 -1.74
CA ARG A 86 1.90 0.89 -2.64
C ARG A 86 2.27 2.26 -3.20
N LYS A 87 2.91 2.25 -4.36
CA LYS A 87 3.09 3.43 -5.20
C LYS A 87 2.10 3.25 -6.34
N GLU A 88 1.41 4.32 -6.73
CA GLU A 88 0.51 4.32 -7.89
C GLU A 88 1.20 3.78 -9.15
#